data_AF-A0A846L628-F1
#
_entry.id   AF-A0A846L628-F1
#
_cell.length_a   1.000
_cell.length_b   1.000
_cell.length_c   1.000
_cell.angle_alpha   90.00
_cell.angle_beta   90.00
_cell.angle_gamma   90.00
#
_symmetry.space_group_name_H-M   'P 1'
#
loop_
_entity.id
_entity.type
_entity.pdbx_description
1 polymer ?
#
loop_
_entity_poly.entity_id
_entity_poly.type
_entity_poly.pdbx_seq_one_letter_code
_entity_poly.pdbx_strand_id
1 'polypeptide(L)'
;ALALNIAENVCFKNNKSVGMFSLEMTAEQILHRILCSQSEVESEKIKTGSLDGSEYQKIVSCVNSIQKKPFIIDDQPSLKITDLRARARRMKEAFDIDFLVIDYLQLLSGSGHLRSLENRQNEVSEISRMLKNLARELNIPILCLSQLSRRVEERTGHRPMMSDLRESGCLSADTQIIDADTGKPYSIKELAERKNQKPINVLGIDKDLKIKKRKMTKVFYSGKKQVFKLTTKSGREITASANHPFLKQEGWSNLENLNINDKIATPENTKVNWDEIKSIEKLQVEDVYDATVAEVHNFVANDIIVHNSLEQDSDLVFFLLRREYYDPYDKPGQAELIVAKNRHGAVGSVNLSFRKEIARFENYTPLHTTEMEDQADAFSEYPTDN
;
A
#
# COMPACT_ATOMS: atom_id res chain seq x y z
N ALA A 1 3.69 13.49 7.49
CA ALA A 1 3.03 13.96 8.74
C ALA A 1 2.67 12.78 9.63
N LEU A 2 1.63 11.99 9.31
CA LEU A 2 1.22 10.88 10.19
C LEU A 2 2.35 9.89 10.53
N ALA A 3 3.09 9.40 9.53
CA ALA A 3 4.22 8.48 9.76
C ALA A 3 5.30 9.08 10.66
N LEU A 4 5.57 10.39 10.49
CA LEU A 4 6.52 11.11 11.34
C LEU A 4 5.99 11.22 12.77
N ASN A 5 4.71 11.55 12.98
CA ASN A 5 4.13 11.61 14.32
C ASN A 5 4.11 10.23 15.01
N ILE A 6 3.91 9.14 14.27
CA ILE A 6 4.07 7.78 14.80
C ILE A 6 5.52 7.55 15.25
N ALA A 7 6.49 7.87 14.37
CA ALA A 7 7.92 7.75 14.67
C ALA A 7 8.35 8.60 15.88
N GLU A 8 7.87 9.83 15.97
CA GLU A 8 8.07 10.74 17.10
C GLU A 8 7.53 10.15 18.40
N ASN A 9 6.31 9.60 18.39
CA ASN A 9 5.73 8.97 19.58
C ASN A 9 6.53 7.73 20.01
N VAL A 10 6.98 6.90 19.07
CA VAL A 10 7.85 5.75 19.35
C VAL A 10 9.18 6.19 19.96
N CYS A 11 9.83 7.21 19.38
CA CYS A 11 11.14 7.65 19.83
C CYS A 11 11.08 8.46 21.13
N PHE A 12 10.31 9.55 21.13
CA PHE A 12 10.37 10.54 22.20
C PHE A 12 9.55 10.13 23.42
N LYS A 13 8.33 9.58 23.23
CA LYS A 13 7.46 9.15 24.33
C LYS A 13 7.81 7.76 24.86
N ASN A 14 8.05 6.79 23.97
CA ASN A 14 8.32 5.40 24.39
C ASN A 14 9.80 5.06 24.53
N ASN A 15 10.70 6.03 24.28
CA ASN A 15 12.14 5.88 24.43
C ASN A 15 12.72 4.69 23.64
N LYS A 16 12.25 4.52 22.40
CA LYS A 16 12.71 3.48 21.47
C LYS A 16 13.54 4.07 20.34
N SER A 17 14.51 3.32 19.83
CA SER A 17 15.36 3.79 18.75
C SER A 17 14.62 3.72 17.41
N VAL A 18 14.69 4.78 16.61
CA VAL A 18 13.98 4.86 15.33
C VAL A 18 14.97 5.13 14.21
N GLY A 19 14.92 4.30 13.16
CA GLY A 19 15.53 4.59 11.87
C GLY A 19 14.49 5.12 10.89
N MET A 20 14.87 6.06 10.02
CA MET A 20 14.04 6.57 8.95
C MET A 20 14.84 6.71 7.66
N PHE A 21 14.36 6.08 6.59
CA PHE A 21 14.79 6.37 5.23
C PHE A 21 13.85 7.42 4.63
N SER A 22 14.40 8.59 4.29
CA SER A 22 13.67 9.70 3.69
C SER A 22 14.15 9.88 2.24
N LEU A 23 13.41 9.36 1.28
CA LEU A 23 13.80 9.34 -0.13
C LEU A 23 13.36 10.60 -0.89
N GLU A 24 12.45 11.39 -0.31
CA GLU A 24 11.90 12.61 -0.91
C GLU A 24 12.34 13.87 -0.17
N MET A 25 12.38 13.83 1.17
CA MET A 25 12.72 14.99 2.01
C MET A 25 14.13 14.87 2.57
N THR A 26 14.81 16.00 2.74
CA THR A 26 16.12 16.03 3.41
C THR A 26 15.98 15.83 4.92
N ALA A 27 17.06 15.42 5.59
CA ALA A 27 17.09 15.29 7.04
C ALA A 27 16.73 16.61 7.76
N GLU A 28 17.14 17.75 7.21
CA GLU A 28 16.80 19.08 7.74
C GLU A 28 15.30 19.35 7.66
N GLN A 29 14.64 19.01 6.55
CA GLN A 29 13.21 19.20 6.39
C GLN A 29 12.41 18.28 7.33
N ILE A 30 12.87 17.05 7.55
CA ILE A 30 12.28 16.13 8.53
C ILE A 30 12.46 16.69 9.95
N LEU A 31 13.68 17.11 10.32
CA LEU A 31 13.96 17.70 11.62
C LEU A 31 13.10 18.95 11.89
N HIS A 32 12.97 19.84 10.90
CA HIS A 32 12.10 21.01 10.99
C HIS A 32 10.65 20.62 11.33
N ARG A 33 10.11 19.57 10.70
CA ARG A 33 8.75 19.09 11.00
C ARG A 33 8.64 18.48 12.39
N ILE A 34 9.65 17.73 12.84
CA ILE A 34 9.72 17.21 14.21
C ILE A 34 9.70 18.37 15.20
N LEU A 35 10.49 19.43 14.97
CA LEU A 35 10.53 20.61 15.83
C LEU A 35 9.16 21.29 15.89
N CYS A 36 8.50 21.52 14.76
CA CYS A 36 7.15 22.10 14.74
C CYS A 36 6.16 21.27 15.56
N SER A 37 6.15 19.95 15.32
CA SER A 37 5.25 19.00 15.96
C SER A 37 5.46 18.93 17.48
N GLN A 38 6.72 18.81 17.93
CA GLN A 38 7.07 18.62 19.35
C GLN A 38 7.06 19.92 20.17
N SER A 39 7.43 21.06 19.57
CA SER A 39 7.41 22.37 20.26
C SER A 39 6.05 23.06 20.20
N GLU A 40 5.15 22.59 19.32
CA GLU A 40 3.86 23.22 19.01
C GLU A 40 4.01 24.68 18.55
N VAL A 41 5.12 24.97 17.87
CA VAL A 41 5.39 26.26 17.22
C VAL A 41 5.19 26.12 15.72
N GLU A 42 4.53 27.10 15.12
CA GLU A 42 4.17 27.11 13.71
C GLU A 42 5.40 27.14 12.79
N SER A 43 5.28 26.46 11.65
CA SER A 43 6.38 26.37 10.68
C SER A 43 6.88 27.72 10.18
N GLU A 44 6.00 28.71 10.00
CA GLU A 44 6.39 30.00 9.44
C GLU A 44 7.27 30.77 10.44
N LYS A 45 6.87 30.79 11.71
CA LYS A 45 7.62 31.46 12.79
C LYS A 45 9.02 30.88 12.98
N ILE A 46 9.17 29.56 12.88
CA ILE A 46 10.49 28.91 12.95
C ILE A 46 11.36 29.32 11.75
N LYS A 47 10.79 29.40 10.54
CA LYS A 47 11.52 29.78 9.32
C LYS A 47 11.93 31.26 9.30
N THR A 48 11.05 32.15 9.72
CA THR A 48 11.28 33.60 9.73
C THR A 48 12.06 34.06 10.95
N GLY A 49 12.11 33.25 12.01
CA GLY A 49 12.68 33.61 13.30
C GLY A 49 11.78 34.56 14.12
N SER A 50 10.53 34.78 13.71
CA SER A 50 9.57 35.64 14.41
C SER A 50 8.97 34.91 15.63
N LEU A 51 9.82 34.60 16.61
CA LEU A 51 9.49 33.84 17.80
C LEU A 51 9.34 34.76 19.01
N ASP A 52 8.31 34.53 19.82
CA ASP A 52 8.24 35.12 21.14
C ASP A 52 9.15 34.39 22.16
N GLY A 53 9.28 34.95 23.37
CA GLY A 53 10.13 34.36 24.41
C GLY A 53 9.69 32.96 24.87
N SER A 54 8.38 32.67 24.84
CA SER A 54 7.81 31.38 25.22
C SER A 54 8.05 30.33 24.13
N GLU A 55 7.81 30.69 22.87
CA GLU A 55 8.06 29.85 21.70
C GLU A 55 9.55 29.49 21.58
N TYR A 56 10.43 30.47 21.80
CA TYR A 56 11.88 30.23 21.84
C TYR A 56 12.25 29.20 22.93
N GLN A 57 11.70 29.34 24.14
CA GLN A 57 11.93 28.39 25.23
C GLN A 57 11.42 26.98 24.90
N LYS A 58 10.24 26.87 24.27
CA LYS A 58 9.68 25.59 23.82
C LYS A 58 10.61 24.90 22.81
N ILE A 59 11.14 25.64 21.84
CA ILE A 59 12.06 25.11 20.84
C ILE A 59 13.37 24.65 21.49
N VAL A 60 13.97 25.47 22.36
CA VAL A 60 15.22 25.10 23.06
C VAL A 60 15.04 23.84 23.89
N SER A 61 13.93 23.74 24.64
CA SER A 61 13.58 22.54 25.41
C SER A 61 13.42 21.31 24.51
N CYS A 62 12.73 21.47 23.38
CA CYS A 62 12.51 20.43 22.38
C CYS A 62 13.85 19.91 21.80
N VAL A 63 14.74 20.82 21.38
CA VAL A 63 16.08 20.46 20.85
C VAL A 63 16.88 19.67 21.87
N ASN A 64 16.91 20.12 23.13
CA ASN A 64 17.63 19.43 24.22
C ASN A 64 17.06 18.03 24.51
N SER A 65 15.75 17.83 24.30
CA SER A 65 15.10 16.52 24.42
C SER A 65 15.46 15.61 23.25
N ILE A 66 15.39 16.12 22.02
CA ILE A 66 15.67 15.36 20.79
C ILE A 66 17.12 14.89 20.74
N GLN A 67 18.08 15.71 21.15
CA GLN A 67 19.51 15.37 21.13
C GLN A 67 19.87 14.11 21.94
N LYS A 68 19.05 13.77 22.94
CA LYS A 68 19.29 12.60 23.82
C LYS A 68 18.67 11.31 23.28
N LYS A 69 18.00 11.37 22.12
CA LYS A 69 17.11 10.31 21.64
C LYS A 69 17.62 9.77 20.29
N PRO A 70 17.72 8.44 20.13
CA PRO A 70 18.23 7.82 18.91
C PRO A 70 17.18 7.85 17.78
N PHE A 71 17.09 8.98 17.08
CA PHE A 71 16.34 9.13 15.83
C PHE A 71 17.32 9.31 14.66
N ILE A 72 17.52 8.25 13.87
CA ILE A 72 18.50 8.21 12.79
C ILE A 72 17.78 8.42 11.46
N ILE A 73 18.23 9.40 10.68
CA ILE A 73 17.69 9.71 9.36
C ILE A 73 18.76 9.41 8.31
N ASP A 74 18.39 8.68 7.26
CA ASP A 74 19.16 8.51 6.04
C ASP A 74 18.34 9.10 4.89
N ASP A 75 18.80 10.23 4.36
CA ASP A 75 18.14 10.99 3.30
C ASP A 75 18.82 10.81 1.94
N GLN A 76 19.57 9.72 1.76
CA GLN A 76 20.23 9.44 0.48
C GLN A 76 19.21 9.19 -0.63
N PRO A 77 19.23 9.99 -1.72
CA PRO A 77 18.28 9.86 -2.81
C PRO A 77 18.56 8.60 -3.66
N SER A 78 17.54 8.13 -4.38
CA SER A 78 17.65 7.06 -5.39
C SER A 78 18.25 5.75 -4.86
N LEU A 79 17.87 5.35 -3.64
CA LEU A 79 18.40 4.16 -2.98
C LEU A 79 17.88 2.87 -3.64
N LYS A 80 18.78 1.94 -3.97
CA LYS A 80 18.38 0.59 -4.36
C LYS A 80 17.96 -0.21 -3.14
N ILE A 81 17.04 -1.15 -3.31
CA ILE A 81 16.56 -1.99 -2.20
C ILE A 81 17.68 -2.81 -1.52
N THR A 82 18.71 -3.22 -2.26
CA THR A 82 19.89 -3.91 -1.72
C THR A 82 20.68 -3.01 -0.77
N ASP A 83 20.84 -1.74 -1.16
CA ASP A 83 21.58 -0.74 -0.39
C ASP A 83 20.78 -0.33 0.85
N LEU A 84 19.46 -0.19 0.72
CA LEU A 84 18.55 0.00 1.84
C LEU A 84 18.71 -1.11 2.86
N ARG A 85 18.74 -2.37 2.42
CA ARG A 85 18.91 -3.52 3.32
C ARG A 85 20.22 -3.47 4.09
N ALA A 86 21.32 -3.19 3.37
CA ALA A 86 22.65 -3.10 3.99
C ALA A 86 22.74 -1.94 4.99
N ARG A 87 22.13 -0.79 4.67
CA ARG A 87 22.07 0.38 5.56
C ARG A 87 21.18 0.13 6.77
N ALA A 88 20.02 -0.51 6.60
CA ALA A 88 19.13 -0.85 7.70
C ALA A 88 19.80 -1.81 8.70
N ARG A 89 20.55 -2.81 8.21
CA ARG A 89 21.38 -3.68 9.06
C ARG A 89 22.43 -2.89 9.84
N ARG A 90 23.17 -1.99 9.17
CA ARG A 90 24.14 -1.12 9.82
C ARG A 90 23.50 -0.21 10.87
N MET A 91 22.31 0.34 10.60
CA MET A 91 21.56 1.13 11.59
C MET A 91 21.18 0.29 12.81
N LYS A 92 20.73 -0.96 12.59
CA LYS A 92 20.42 -1.89 13.68
C LYS A 92 21.65 -2.24 14.50
N GLU A 93 22.79 -2.49 13.86
CA GLU A 93 24.04 -2.82 14.55
C GLU A 93 24.63 -1.64 15.33
N ALA A 94 24.65 -0.45 14.74
CA ALA A 94 25.29 0.72 15.33
C ALA A 94 24.42 1.45 16.37
N PHE A 95 23.10 1.47 16.19
CA PHE A 95 22.19 2.28 17.00
C PHE A 95 21.05 1.48 17.65
N ASP A 96 21.02 0.16 17.44
CA ASP A 96 20.00 -0.74 17.97
C ASP A 96 18.56 -0.27 17.69
N ILE A 97 18.26 0.13 16.44
CA ILE A 97 16.92 0.61 16.07
C ILE A 97 15.82 -0.42 16.40
N ASP A 98 14.73 0.03 17.00
CA ASP A 98 13.54 -0.77 17.37
C ASP A 98 12.40 -0.64 16.34
N PHE A 99 12.44 0.40 15.51
CA PHE A 99 11.41 0.71 14.53
C PHE A 99 12.05 1.36 13.30
N LEU A 100 11.55 1.01 12.11
CA LEU A 100 12.06 1.56 10.86
C LEU A 100 10.92 2.18 10.04
N VAL A 101 11.13 3.41 9.57
CA VAL A 101 10.22 4.10 8.65
C VAL A 101 10.86 4.22 7.27
N ILE A 102 10.09 4.01 6.21
CA ILE A 102 10.54 4.15 4.81
C ILE A 102 9.57 5.04 4.05
N ASP A 103 10.04 6.21 3.64
CA ASP A 103 9.28 7.23 2.90
C ASP A 103 9.88 7.46 1.51
N TYR A 104 9.31 6.99 0.41
CA TYR A 104 8.17 6.08 0.23
C TYR A 104 8.52 5.02 -0.83
N LEU A 105 7.82 3.88 -0.81
CA LEU A 105 8.21 2.65 -1.54
C LEU A 105 8.50 2.86 -3.03
N GLN A 106 7.72 3.71 -3.71
CA GLN A 106 7.81 3.88 -5.15
C GLN A 106 9.05 4.69 -5.62
N LEU A 107 9.89 5.20 -4.71
CA LEU A 107 11.18 5.80 -5.03
C LEU A 107 12.35 4.80 -4.92
N LEU A 108 12.11 3.60 -4.41
CA LEU A 108 13.11 2.53 -4.39
C LEU A 108 13.24 1.95 -5.79
N SER A 109 14.48 1.85 -6.27
CA SER A 109 14.79 1.20 -7.55
C SER A 109 15.15 -0.26 -7.35
N GLY A 110 14.57 -1.11 -8.19
CA GLY A 110 14.85 -2.51 -8.38
C GLY A 110 16.14 -2.72 -9.18
N SER A 111 16.64 -3.95 -9.17
CA SER A 111 17.98 -4.26 -9.70
C SER A 111 18.09 -4.28 -11.23
N GLY A 112 17.05 -3.88 -11.98
CA GLY A 112 16.97 -4.00 -13.44
C GLY A 112 17.13 -2.68 -14.21
N HIS A 113 17.83 -2.69 -15.35
CA HIS A 113 18.26 -1.52 -16.10
C HIS A 113 17.29 -1.00 -17.21
N LEU A 114 16.06 -1.51 -17.31
CA LEU A 114 15.11 -1.13 -18.37
C LEU A 114 13.79 -0.58 -17.80
N ARG A 115 13.57 0.72 -18.02
CA ARG A 115 12.43 1.52 -17.52
C ARG A 115 11.20 1.33 -18.41
N SER A 116 10.46 0.23 -18.22
CA SER A 116 9.04 0.14 -18.61
C SER A 116 8.16 0.50 -17.40
N LEU A 117 7.06 1.24 -17.62
CA LEU A 117 6.04 1.56 -16.59
C LEU A 117 5.46 0.29 -15.93
N GLU A 118 5.46 -0.85 -16.64
CA GLU A 118 4.98 -2.15 -16.15
C GLU A 118 5.88 -2.79 -15.09
N ASN A 119 7.19 -2.53 -15.17
CA ASN A 119 8.14 -3.02 -14.17
C ASN A 119 7.85 -2.45 -12.78
N ARG A 120 7.23 -1.27 -12.68
CA ARG A 120 7.01 -0.60 -11.40
C ARG A 120 6.00 -1.30 -10.50
N GLN A 121 4.95 -1.91 -11.08
CA GLN A 121 3.96 -2.65 -10.28
C GLN A 121 4.54 -3.97 -9.75
N ASN A 122 5.32 -4.67 -10.56
CA ASN A 122 6.07 -5.87 -10.18
C ASN A 122 7.21 -5.56 -9.19
N GLU A 123 7.79 -4.38 -9.29
CA GLU A 123 8.84 -3.87 -8.41
C GLU A 123 8.30 -3.52 -7.02
N VAL A 124 7.18 -2.78 -6.92
CA VAL A 124 6.47 -2.59 -5.64
C VAL A 124 6.13 -3.95 -5.02
N SER A 125 5.86 -4.92 -5.90
CA SER A 125 5.56 -6.29 -5.53
C SER A 125 6.70 -6.96 -4.75
N GLU A 126 7.84 -6.97 -5.40
CA GLU A 126 9.06 -7.55 -4.88
C GLU A 126 9.56 -6.78 -3.65
N ILE A 127 9.50 -5.45 -3.69
CA ILE A 127 9.92 -4.57 -2.60
C ILE A 127 9.15 -4.88 -1.32
N SER A 128 7.81 -4.97 -1.38
CA SER A 128 6.97 -5.28 -0.21
C SER A 128 7.43 -6.58 0.47
N ARG A 129 7.68 -7.63 -0.33
CA ARG A 129 8.18 -8.92 0.16
C ARG A 129 9.58 -8.82 0.75
N MET A 130 10.48 -8.10 0.09
CA MET A 130 11.84 -7.88 0.58
C MET A 130 11.85 -7.15 1.92
N LEU A 131 10.97 -6.16 2.08
CA LEU A 131 10.81 -5.42 3.33
C LEU A 131 10.19 -6.28 4.43
N LYS A 132 9.22 -7.15 4.11
CA LYS A 132 8.71 -8.14 5.06
C LYS A 132 9.80 -9.08 5.57
N ASN A 133 10.67 -9.54 4.67
CA ASN A 133 11.81 -10.36 5.04
C ASN A 133 12.81 -9.58 5.91
N LEU A 134 13.08 -8.32 5.57
CA LEU A 134 13.94 -7.43 6.36
C LEU A 134 13.38 -7.20 7.77
N ALA A 135 12.07 -6.98 7.90
CA ALA A 135 11.40 -6.82 9.19
C ALA A 135 11.60 -8.06 10.08
N ARG A 136 11.44 -9.26 9.50
CA ARG A 136 11.67 -10.53 10.21
C ARG A 136 13.13 -10.75 10.57
N GLU A 137 14.03 -10.37 9.67
CA GLU A 137 15.47 -10.52 9.85
C GLU A 137 16.00 -9.62 10.96
N LEU A 138 15.62 -8.34 10.96
CA LEU A 138 16.00 -7.38 11.99
C LEU A 138 15.19 -7.54 13.28
N ASN A 139 14.10 -8.33 13.21
CA ASN A 139 13.11 -8.49 14.28
C ASN A 139 12.54 -7.15 14.78
N ILE A 140 12.19 -6.25 13.85
CA ILE A 140 11.59 -4.95 14.16
C ILE A 140 10.39 -4.66 13.24
N PRO A 141 9.39 -3.90 13.73
CA PRO A 141 8.34 -3.34 12.89
C PRO A 141 8.92 -2.36 11.85
N ILE A 142 8.45 -2.48 10.61
CA ILE A 142 8.75 -1.55 9.52
C ILE A 142 7.47 -0.89 9.05
N LEU A 143 7.41 0.45 9.11
CA LEU A 143 6.33 1.27 8.53
C LEU A 143 6.78 1.80 7.17
N CYS A 144 6.06 1.38 6.13
CA CYS A 144 6.34 1.80 4.76
C CYS A 144 5.23 2.71 4.25
N LEU A 145 5.59 3.85 3.68
CA LEU A 145 4.65 4.74 3.03
C LEU A 145 4.50 4.32 1.57
N SER A 146 3.27 4.37 1.07
CA SER A 146 2.95 4.06 -0.31
C SER A 146 1.98 5.09 -0.87
N GLN A 147 2.28 5.62 -2.04
CA GLN A 147 1.34 6.46 -2.79
C GLN A 147 0.21 5.59 -3.39
N LEU A 148 -0.98 6.17 -3.47
CA LEU A 148 -2.15 5.53 -4.08
C LEU A 148 -2.28 5.91 -5.57
N SER A 149 -3.02 5.09 -6.32
CA SER A 149 -3.46 5.46 -7.67
C SER A 149 -4.40 6.68 -7.62
N ARG A 150 -4.26 7.58 -8.60
CA ARG A 150 -5.11 8.78 -8.74
C ARG A 150 -6.58 8.46 -9.01
N ARG A 151 -6.90 7.22 -9.40
CA ARG A 151 -8.29 6.73 -9.58
C ARG A 151 -9.16 6.91 -8.32
N VAL A 152 -8.54 6.98 -7.14
CA VAL A 152 -9.26 7.27 -5.89
C VAL A 152 -9.99 8.63 -5.96
N GLU A 153 -9.43 9.60 -6.68
CA GLU A 153 -9.96 10.97 -6.78
C GLU A 153 -11.17 11.06 -7.73
N GLU A 154 -11.33 10.12 -8.65
CA GLU A 154 -12.47 10.09 -9.60
C GLU A 154 -13.74 9.52 -8.97
N ARG A 155 -13.61 8.81 -7.85
CA ARG A 155 -14.71 8.13 -7.18
C ARG A 155 -15.41 9.06 -6.20
N THR A 156 -16.74 9.01 -6.19
CA THR A 156 -17.58 9.72 -5.23
C THR A 156 -17.15 9.43 -3.78
N GLY A 157 -16.82 10.50 -3.05
CA GLY A 157 -16.40 10.44 -1.64
C GLY A 157 -14.93 10.08 -1.41
N HIS A 158 -14.14 9.86 -2.46
CA HIS A 158 -12.68 9.76 -2.45
C HIS A 158 -12.09 8.76 -1.45
N ARG A 159 -12.88 7.79 -0.98
CA ARG A 159 -12.50 6.90 0.12
C ARG A 159 -11.53 5.82 -0.36
N PRO A 160 -10.26 5.78 0.10
CA PRO A 160 -9.31 4.78 -0.34
C PRO A 160 -9.73 3.35 0.01
N MET A 161 -9.37 2.41 -0.84
CA MET A 161 -9.55 0.98 -0.65
C MET A 161 -8.31 0.20 -1.05
N MET A 162 -8.28 -1.09 -0.70
CA MET A 162 -7.12 -1.95 -0.94
C MET A 162 -6.68 -2.01 -2.41
N SER A 163 -7.62 -1.89 -3.35
CA SER A 163 -7.32 -1.79 -4.80
C SER A 163 -6.70 -0.45 -5.22
N ASP A 164 -6.52 0.51 -4.32
CA ASP A 164 -5.87 1.79 -4.62
C ASP A 164 -4.38 1.78 -4.24
N LEU A 165 -3.97 0.94 -3.27
CA LEU A 165 -2.56 0.63 -2.99
C LEU A 165 -1.92 -0.16 -4.12
N ARG A 166 -2.75 -0.80 -4.93
CA ARG A 166 -2.32 -1.61 -6.04
C ARG A 166 -3.38 -1.67 -7.10
N GLU A 167 -2.95 -1.53 -8.34
CA GLU A 167 -3.71 -2.05 -9.46
C GLU A 167 -3.56 -3.59 -9.48
N SER A 168 -4.17 -4.31 -8.52
CA SER A 168 -4.21 -5.78 -8.54
C SER A 168 -5.05 -6.30 -9.69
N GLY A 169 -4.43 -7.16 -10.49
CA GLY A 169 -5.12 -8.14 -11.34
C GLY A 169 -6.10 -8.99 -10.57
N CYS A 170 -7.29 -9.19 -11.14
CA CYS A 170 -8.26 -10.16 -10.66
C CYS A 170 -8.76 -11.02 -11.82
N LEU A 171 -9.25 -12.20 -11.50
CA LEU A 171 -9.74 -13.20 -12.45
C LEU A 171 -11.27 -13.28 -12.38
N SER A 172 -11.92 -13.65 -13.48
CA SER A 172 -13.38 -13.82 -13.52
C SER A 172 -13.85 -15.03 -12.72
N ALA A 173 -15.13 -15.03 -12.33
CA ALA A 173 -15.76 -16.07 -11.52
C ALA A 173 -15.59 -17.51 -12.04
N ASP A 174 -15.61 -17.68 -13.36
CA ASP A 174 -15.56 -18.96 -14.09
C ASP A 174 -14.15 -19.51 -14.24
N THR A 175 -13.12 -18.74 -13.85
CA THR A 175 -11.72 -19.18 -13.94
C THR A 175 -11.49 -20.48 -13.17
N GLN A 176 -11.02 -21.49 -13.87
CA GLN A 176 -10.73 -22.84 -13.38
C GLN A 176 -9.36 -22.93 -12.74
N ILE A 177 -9.32 -23.52 -11.56
CA ILE A 177 -8.14 -23.85 -10.78
C ILE A 177 -8.18 -25.36 -10.48
N ILE A 178 -7.11 -26.05 -10.84
CA ILE A 178 -6.98 -27.50 -10.64
C ILE A 178 -6.23 -27.77 -9.33
N ASP A 179 -6.83 -28.58 -8.47
CA ASP A 179 -6.13 -29.14 -7.31
C ASP A 179 -5.08 -30.16 -7.79
N ALA A 180 -3.81 -29.85 -7.60
CA ALA A 180 -2.66 -30.64 -8.06
C ALA A 180 -2.50 -31.97 -7.31
N ASP A 181 -3.21 -32.20 -6.20
CA ASP A 181 -3.21 -33.49 -5.51
C ASP A 181 -4.31 -34.43 -6.03
N THR A 182 -5.50 -33.88 -6.27
CA THR A 182 -6.68 -34.68 -6.61
C THR A 182 -7.03 -34.66 -8.11
N GLY A 183 -6.48 -33.71 -8.87
CA GLY A 183 -6.87 -33.42 -10.25
C GLY A 183 -8.25 -32.77 -10.39
N LYS A 184 -8.92 -32.45 -9.26
CA LYS A 184 -10.27 -31.90 -9.28
C LYS A 184 -10.25 -30.42 -9.72
N PRO A 185 -11.04 -30.04 -10.74
CA PRO A 185 -11.20 -28.64 -11.11
C PRO A 185 -12.18 -27.95 -10.15
N TYR A 186 -11.91 -26.68 -9.90
CA TYR A 186 -12.78 -25.77 -9.16
C TYR A 186 -12.84 -24.44 -9.89
N SER A 187 -13.99 -23.77 -9.87
CA SER A 187 -13.99 -22.35 -10.23
C SER A 187 -13.39 -21.52 -9.09
N ILE A 188 -12.78 -20.38 -9.42
CA ILE A 188 -12.22 -19.46 -8.42
C ILE A 188 -13.32 -18.93 -7.50
N LYS A 189 -14.54 -18.76 -8.02
CA LYS A 189 -15.73 -18.41 -7.22
C LYS A 189 -16.07 -19.50 -6.20
N GLU A 190 -16.13 -20.76 -6.62
CA GLU A 190 -16.37 -21.89 -5.71
C GLU A 190 -15.31 -21.99 -4.61
N LEU A 191 -14.07 -21.61 -4.90
CA LEU A 191 -13.00 -21.54 -3.90
C LEU A 191 -13.20 -20.35 -2.95
N ALA A 192 -13.61 -19.20 -3.45
CA ALA A 192 -13.85 -17.99 -2.66
C ALA A 192 -15.04 -18.13 -1.70
N GLU A 193 -16.11 -18.79 -2.13
CA GLU A 193 -17.38 -18.87 -1.40
C GLU A 193 -17.43 -20.03 -0.36
N ARG A 194 -16.34 -20.80 -0.22
CA ARG A 194 -16.31 -21.90 0.76
C ARG A 194 -16.41 -21.37 2.18
N LYS A 195 -17.31 -21.94 2.97
CA LYS A 195 -17.40 -21.73 4.42
C LYS A 195 -16.08 -22.01 5.14
N ASN A 196 -15.30 -22.98 4.64
CA ASN A 196 -13.98 -23.32 5.18
C ASN A 196 -12.93 -23.24 4.07
N GLN A 197 -12.08 -22.21 4.12
CA GLN A 197 -10.97 -21.93 3.21
C GLN A 197 -9.79 -22.90 3.48
N LYS A 198 -10.03 -24.21 3.42
CA LYS A 198 -8.94 -25.19 3.53
C LYS A 198 -7.99 -25.00 2.34
N PRO A 199 -6.66 -24.91 2.58
CA PRO A 199 -5.71 -24.76 1.49
C PRO A 199 -5.76 -25.93 0.53
N ILE A 200 -5.65 -25.64 -0.77
CA ILE A 200 -5.48 -26.65 -1.83
C ILE A 200 -4.08 -26.52 -2.43
N ASN A 201 -3.57 -27.61 -2.99
CA ASN A 201 -2.33 -27.55 -3.75
C ASN A 201 -2.67 -27.22 -5.20
N VAL A 202 -1.97 -26.26 -5.78
CA VAL A 202 -2.10 -25.84 -7.18
C VAL A 202 -0.74 -25.93 -7.86
N LEU A 203 -0.72 -25.94 -9.19
CA LEU A 203 0.53 -25.81 -9.92
C LEU A 203 0.95 -24.33 -9.98
N GLY A 204 2.24 -24.08 -9.86
CA GLY A 204 2.85 -22.76 -10.08
C GLY A 204 4.33 -22.94 -10.45
N ILE A 205 4.99 -21.87 -10.84
CA ILE A 205 6.39 -21.88 -11.27
C ILE A 205 7.34 -21.38 -10.18
N ASP A 206 8.56 -21.91 -10.17
CA ASP A 206 9.67 -21.37 -9.39
C ASP A 206 10.55 -20.39 -10.19
N LYS A 207 11.64 -19.93 -9.58
CA LYS A 207 12.59 -18.99 -10.19
C LYS A 207 13.29 -19.55 -11.43
N ASP A 208 13.34 -20.87 -11.57
CA ASP A 208 13.98 -21.58 -12.68
C ASP A 208 12.95 -21.98 -13.77
N LEU A 209 11.74 -21.40 -13.72
CA LEU A 209 10.61 -21.72 -14.61
C LEU A 209 10.20 -23.20 -14.58
N LYS A 210 10.43 -23.89 -13.45
CA LYS A 210 9.96 -25.26 -13.25
C LYS A 210 8.60 -25.27 -12.57
N ILE A 211 7.70 -26.10 -13.08
CA ILE A 211 6.37 -26.28 -12.51
C ILE A 211 6.49 -27.13 -11.24
N LYS A 212 5.97 -26.60 -10.14
CA LYS A 212 5.93 -27.24 -8.83
C LYS A 212 4.57 -27.04 -8.17
N LYS A 213 4.25 -27.95 -7.24
CA LYS A 213 3.08 -27.80 -6.38
C LYS A 213 3.29 -26.63 -5.43
N ARG A 214 2.25 -25.82 -5.26
CA ARG A 214 2.18 -24.64 -4.40
C ARG A 214 0.91 -24.67 -3.60
N LYS A 215 0.96 -24.13 -2.39
CA LYS A 215 -0.20 -24.10 -1.51
C LYS A 215 -1.00 -22.83 -1.75
N MET A 216 -2.18 -22.96 -2.35
CA MET A 216 -3.18 -21.90 -2.40
C MET A 216 -3.91 -21.86 -1.07
N THR A 217 -3.72 -20.78 -0.33
CA THR A 217 -4.13 -20.66 1.08
C THR A 217 -5.48 -20.00 1.25
N LYS A 218 -5.86 -19.10 0.34
CA LYS A 218 -7.09 -18.33 0.43
C LYS A 218 -7.51 -17.87 -0.96
N VAL A 219 -8.81 -17.86 -1.21
CA VAL A 219 -9.41 -17.22 -2.39
C VAL A 219 -10.51 -16.28 -1.91
N PHE A 220 -10.67 -15.12 -2.54
CA PHE A 220 -11.61 -14.10 -2.08
C PHE A 220 -12.19 -13.30 -3.25
N TYR A 221 -13.37 -12.73 -2.99
CA TYR A 221 -14.06 -11.81 -3.88
C TYR A 221 -13.42 -10.42 -3.81
N SER A 222 -13.18 -9.81 -4.97
CA SER A 222 -12.44 -8.55 -5.13
C SER A 222 -13.27 -7.44 -5.78
N GLY A 223 -14.60 -7.59 -5.81
CA GLY A 223 -15.53 -6.60 -6.33
C GLY A 223 -15.92 -6.82 -7.79
N LYS A 224 -16.46 -5.78 -8.41
CA LYS A 224 -16.79 -5.76 -9.84
C LYS A 224 -15.78 -4.94 -10.61
N LYS A 225 -15.20 -5.50 -11.68
CA LYS A 225 -14.22 -4.81 -12.53
C LYS A 225 -14.52 -5.02 -14.00
N GLN A 226 -14.07 -4.08 -14.82
CA GLN A 226 -13.98 -4.25 -16.25
C GLN A 226 -13.00 -5.40 -16.55
N VAL A 227 -13.47 -6.44 -17.24
CA VAL A 227 -12.64 -7.61 -17.61
C VAL A 227 -12.43 -7.71 -19.12
N PHE A 228 -11.44 -8.51 -19.48
CA PHE A 228 -11.00 -8.78 -20.84
C PHE A 228 -10.77 -10.28 -20.98
N LYS A 229 -11.25 -10.86 -22.07
CA LYS A 229 -11.00 -12.26 -22.42
C LYS A 229 -9.77 -12.35 -23.29
N LEU A 230 -8.76 -13.06 -22.81
CA LEU A 230 -7.57 -13.41 -23.57
C LEU A 230 -7.72 -14.83 -24.10
N THR A 231 -7.54 -15.00 -25.41
CA THR A 231 -7.54 -16.31 -26.07
C THR A 231 -6.18 -16.53 -26.75
N THR A 232 -5.59 -17.70 -26.52
CA THR A 232 -4.30 -18.12 -27.12
C THR A 232 -4.51 -18.91 -28.41
N LYS A 233 -3.44 -19.11 -29.19
CA LYS A 233 -3.47 -19.91 -30.43
C LYS A 233 -3.73 -21.38 -30.17
N SER A 234 -3.30 -21.92 -29.03
CA SER A 234 -3.62 -23.29 -28.64
C SER A 234 -5.10 -23.50 -28.25
N GLY A 235 -5.86 -22.41 -28.08
CA GLY A 235 -7.26 -22.44 -27.67
C GLY A 235 -7.50 -22.28 -26.17
N ARG A 236 -6.47 -21.98 -25.36
CA ARG A 236 -6.66 -21.61 -23.95
C ARG A 236 -7.28 -20.23 -23.85
N GLU A 237 -8.20 -20.08 -22.90
CA GLU A 237 -8.93 -18.82 -22.67
C GLU A 237 -8.92 -18.46 -21.20
N ILE A 238 -8.72 -17.19 -20.87
CA ILE A 238 -8.81 -16.69 -19.51
C ILE A 238 -9.38 -15.28 -19.51
N THR A 239 -10.25 -14.99 -18.55
CA THR A 239 -10.86 -13.67 -18.39
C THR A 239 -10.31 -13.01 -17.14
N ALA A 240 -9.76 -11.81 -17.29
CA ALA A 240 -9.09 -11.09 -16.21
C ALA A 240 -9.27 -9.58 -16.33
N SER A 241 -9.01 -8.84 -15.26
CA SER A 241 -8.97 -7.38 -15.31
C SER A 241 -7.76 -6.87 -16.10
N ALA A 242 -7.86 -5.65 -16.65
CA ALA A 242 -6.82 -4.99 -17.46
C ALA A 242 -5.39 -5.09 -16.87
N ASN A 243 -5.30 -4.91 -15.57
CA ASN A 243 -4.07 -4.91 -14.79
C ASN A 243 -3.64 -6.30 -14.30
N HIS A 244 -4.24 -7.38 -14.82
CA HIS A 244 -3.81 -8.73 -14.45
C HIS A 244 -2.51 -9.11 -15.16
N PRO A 245 -1.43 -9.41 -14.42
CA PRO A 245 -0.16 -9.79 -15.02
C PRO A 245 -0.16 -11.22 -15.55
N PHE A 246 0.46 -11.39 -16.72
CA PHE A 246 0.77 -12.64 -17.39
C PHE A 246 2.28 -12.70 -17.62
N LEU A 247 2.87 -13.88 -17.49
CA LEU A 247 4.32 -14.03 -17.68
C LEU A 247 4.66 -14.12 -19.17
N LYS A 248 5.46 -13.19 -19.68
CA LYS A 248 6.15 -13.23 -20.98
C LYS A 248 7.59 -13.71 -20.83
N GLN A 249 8.29 -13.90 -21.94
CA GLN A 249 9.71 -14.29 -21.94
C GLN A 249 10.59 -13.23 -21.26
N GLU A 250 10.22 -11.97 -21.40
CA GLU A 250 10.91 -10.81 -20.84
C GLU A 250 10.54 -10.53 -19.38
N GLY A 251 9.49 -11.17 -18.87
CA GLY A 251 8.96 -10.94 -17.52
C GLY A 251 7.44 -10.80 -17.49
N TRP A 252 6.90 -10.41 -16.34
CA TRP A 252 5.46 -10.22 -16.14
C TRP A 252 4.97 -8.93 -16.81
N SER A 253 3.89 -9.01 -17.57
CA SER A 253 3.25 -7.86 -18.26
C SER A 253 1.73 -7.91 -18.04
N ASN A 254 1.11 -6.73 -17.89
CA ASN A 254 -0.34 -6.64 -17.63
C ASN A 254 -1.13 -6.92 -18.90
N LEU A 255 -2.33 -7.49 -18.74
CA LEU A 255 -3.22 -7.81 -19.85
C LEU A 255 -3.42 -6.64 -20.83
N GLU A 256 -3.62 -5.43 -20.32
CA GLU A 256 -3.85 -4.23 -21.13
C GLU A 256 -2.67 -3.82 -22.03
N ASN A 257 -1.47 -4.32 -21.73
CA ASN A 257 -0.25 -4.04 -22.49
C ASN A 257 0.17 -5.24 -23.36
N LEU A 258 -0.53 -6.37 -23.25
CA LEU A 258 -0.31 -7.51 -24.12
C LEU A 258 -0.85 -7.20 -25.52
N ASN A 259 -0.07 -7.58 -26.51
CA ASN A 259 -0.45 -7.45 -27.91
C ASN A 259 -0.77 -8.81 -28.51
N ILE A 260 -1.56 -8.81 -29.58
CA ILE A 260 -1.70 -10.00 -30.42
C ILE A 260 -0.30 -10.43 -30.89
N ASN A 261 -0.05 -11.74 -30.89
CA ASN A 261 1.24 -12.38 -31.16
C ASN A 261 2.29 -12.33 -30.02
N ASP A 262 2.02 -11.64 -28.90
CA ASP A 262 2.84 -11.82 -27.70
C ASP A 262 2.73 -13.26 -27.21
N LYS A 263 3.80 -13.77 -26.59
CA LYS A 263 3.81 -15.12 -26.02
C LYS A 263 3.72 -15.08 -24.51
N ILE A 264 2.79 -15.83 -23.96
CA ILE A 264 2.56 -15.97 -22.52
C ILE A 264 2.86 -17.38 -22.04
N ALA A 265 3.23 -17.48 -20.77
CA ALA A 265 3.60 -18.72 -20.10
C ALA A 265 2.38 -19.62 -19.90
N THR A 266 2.48 -20.85 -20.38
CA THR A 266 1.53 -21.94 -20.17
C THR A 266 2.27 -23.13 -19.56
N PRO A 267 1.60 -23.97 -18.77
CA PRO A 267 2.23 -25.15 -18.21
C PRO A 267 2.38 -26.25 -19.26
N GLU A 268 3.57 -26.85 -19.36
CA GLU A 268 3.83 -28.04 -20.17
C GLU A 268 4.66 -29.05 -19.38
N ASN A 269 4.00 -30.12 -18.90
CA ASN A 269 4.61 -31.14 -18.04
C ASN A 269 5.29 -30.54 -16.80
N THR A 270 6.62 -30.41 -16.82
CA THR A 270 7.43 -29.90 -15.70
C THR A 270 8.05 -28.53 -15.96
N LYS A 271 7.80 -27.94 -17.13
CA LYS A 271 8.40 -26.67 -17.57
C LYS A 271 7.34 -25.75 -18.16
N VAL A 272 7.71 -24.49 -18.33
CA VAL A 272 6.88 -23.51 -19.03
C VAL A 272 7.01 -23.67 -20.54
N ASN A 273 5.89 -23.58 -21.24
CA ASN A 273 5.82 -23.34 -22.67
C ASN A 273 5.31 -21.92 -22.95
N TRP A 274 5.57 -21.42 -24.15
CA TRP A 274 5.25 -20.07 -24.59
C TRP A 274 4.18 -20.11 -25.66
N ASP A 275 2.96 -19.77 -25.28
CA ASP A 275 1.80 -19.81 -26.15
C ASP A 275 1.44 -18.41 -26.64
N GLU A 276 1.08 -18.31 -27.90
CA GLU A 276 0.90 -17.03 -28.58
C GLU A 276 -0.53 -16.51 -28.40
N ILE A 277 -0.69 -15.22 -28.09
CA ILE A 277 -1.98 -14.58 -27.96
C ILE A 277 -2.64 -14.44 -29.34
N LYS A 278 -3.85 -14.99 -29.46
CA LYS A 278 -4.68 -14.92 -30.67
C LYS A 278 -5.60 -13.70 -30.63
N SER A 279 -6.25 -13.43 -29.51
CA SER A 279 -7.15 -12.27 -29.34
C SER A 279 -7.23 -11.81 -27.89
N ILE A 280 -7.56 -10.53 -27.73
CA ILE A 280 -7.89 -9.91 -26.45
C ILE A 280 -9.17 -9.11 -26.68
N GLU A 281 -10.25 -9.49 -26.00
CA GLU A 281 -11.58 -8.92 -26.19
C GLU A 281 -12.04 -8.24 -24.90
N LYS A 282 -12.40 -6.96 -24.97
CA LYS A 282 -13.00 -6.25 -23.84
C LYS A 282 -14.42 -6.77 -23.61
N LEU A 283 -14.68 -7.27 -22.41
CA LEU A 283 -16.01 -7.75 -22.02
C LEU A 283 -16.76 -6.69 -21.22
N GLN A 284 -17.78 -7.07 -20.46
CA GLN A 284 -18.50 -6.18 -19.56
C GLN A 284 -17.86 -6.15 -18.17
N VAL A 285 -18.45 -5.38 -17.26
CA VAL A 285 -18.04 -5.39 -15.85
C VAL A 285 -18.59 -6.64 -15.18
N GLU A 286 -17.71 -7.42 -14.56
CA GLU A 286 -18.06 -8.71 -13.95
C GLU A 286 -17.52 -8.81 -12.52
N ASP A 287 -18.07 -9.76 -11.75
CA ASP A 287 -17.55 -10.14 -10.44
C ASP A 287 -16.16 -10.78 -10.61
N VAL A 288 -15.18 -10.22 -9.92
CA VAL A 288 -13.79 -10.68 -9.99
C VAL A 288 -13.28 -11.18 -8.64
N TYR A 289 -12.31 -12.09 -8.72
CA TYR A 289 -11.77 -12.84 -7.60
C TYR A 289 -10.25 -12.84 -7.65
N ASP A 290 -9.65 -13.14 -6.51
CA ASP A 290 -8.21 -13.18 -6.34
C ASP A 290 -7.83 -14.30 -5.37
N ALA A 291 -6.61 -14.81 -5.50
CA ALA A 291 -6.19 -16.05 -4.84
C ALA A 291 -4.76 -15.96 -4.31
N THR A 292 -4.58 -16.26 -3.02
CA THR A 292 -3.30 -16.25 -2.32
C THR A 292 -2.57 -17.58 -2.43
N VAL A 293 -1.38 -17.56 -3.03
CA VAL A 293 -0.51 -18.73 -3.21
C VAL A 293 0.83 -18.51 -2.51
N ALA A 294 1.24 -19.47 -1.70
CA ALA A 294 2.45 -19.39 -0.88
C ALA A 294 3.76 -19.42 -1.71
N GLU A 295 4.82 -18.83 -1.15
CA GLU A 295 6.21 -18.78 -1.64
C GLU A 295 6.45 -17.96 -2.91
N VAL A 296 5.78 -18.32 -4.01
CA VAL A 296 6.11 -17.83 -5.36
C VAL A 296 5.04 -16.91 -5.96
N HIS A 297 3.88 -16.81 -5.31
CA HIS A 297 2.82 -15.85 -5.65
C HIS A 297 2.39 -15.93 -7.13
N ASN A 298 2.37 -17.12 -7.68
CA ASN A 298 1.83 -17.40 -9.01
C ASN A 298 1.21 -18.79 -9.00
N PHE A 299 0.30 -19.04 -9.93
CA PHE A 299 -0.36 -20.32 -10.10
C PHE A 299 -0.86 -20.50 -11.53
N VAL A 300 -1.29 -21.72 -11.83
CA VAL A 300 -1.96 -22.07 -13.08
C VAL A 300 -3.47 -21.87 -12.92
N ALA A 301 -4.06 -21.09 -13.83
CA ALA A 301 -5.48 -20.86 -13.97
C ALA A 301 -5.87 -20.97 -15.45
N ASN A 302 -6.91 -21.74 -15.78
CA ASN A 302 -7.28 -22.07 -17.18
C ASN A 302 -6.08 -22.49 -18.05
N ASP A 303 -5.18 -23.30 -17.47
CA ASP A 303 -3.92 -23.71 -18.10
C ASP A 303 -3.02 -22.56 -18.56
N ILE A 304 -3.09 -21.41 -17.88
CA ILE A 304 -2.23 -20.24 -18.10
C ILE A 304 -1.56 -19.87 -16.76
N ILE A 305 -0.29 -19.47 -16.81
CA ILE A 305 0.45 -19.04 -15.60
C ILE A 305 0.14 -17.58 -15.29
N VAL A 306 -0.42 -17.35 -14.11
CA VAL A 306 -0.92 -16.05 -13.64
C VAL A 306 -0.29 -15.67 -12.30
N HIS A 307 -0.14 -14.38 -12.02
CA HIS A 307 0.40 -13.90 -10.74
C HIS A 307 -0.71 -13.65 -9.70
N ASN A 308 -0.37 -13.77 -8.42
CA ASN A 308 -1.21 -13.45 -7.25
C ASN A 308 -1.13 -11.95 -6.88
N SER A 309 -1.97 -11.52 -5.97
CA SER A 309 -1.89 -10.20 -5.37
C SER A 309 -0.85 -9.97 -4.27
N LEU A 310 -0.34 -8.73 -4.27
CA LEU A 310 0.65 -8.21 -3.33
C LEU A 310 0.14 -7.98 -1.94
N GLU A 311 -1.15 -7.75 -1.86
CA GLU A 311 -1.84 -7.18 -0.74
C GLU A 311 -1.57 -7.94 0.56
N GLN A 312 -1.13 -9.20 0.46
CA GLN A 312 -1.02 -10.09 1.58
C GLN A 312 0.27 -9.97 2.40
N ASP A 313 1.41 -9.48 1.89
CA ASP A 313 2.68 -9.54 2.66
C ASP A 313 2.73 -8.61 3.88
N SER A 314 1.95 -7.54 3.87
CA SER A 314 1.77 -6.63 5.01
C SER A 314 1.00 -7.30 6.15
N ASP A 315 1.35 -6.99 7.40
CA ASP A 315 0.53 -7.41 8.55
C ASP A 315 -0.63 -6.45 8.82
N LEU A 316 -0.40 -5.16 8.54
CA LEU A 316 -1.33 -4.05 8.75
C LEU A 316 -1.31 -3.14 7.53
N VAL A 317 -2.48 -2.62 7.15
CA VAL A 317 -2.63 -1.59 6.13
C VAL A 317 -3.61 -0.55 6.60
N PHE A 318 -3.17 0.71 6.54
CA PHE A 318 -3.97 1.87 6.88
C PHE A 318 -4.02 2.83 5.71
N PHE A 319 -5.19 3.41 5.47
CA PHE A 319 -5.35 4.55 4.59
C PHE A 319 -5.62 5.80 5.42
N LEU A 320 -5.20 6.94 4.90
CA LEU A 320 -5.48 8.24 5.48
C LEU A 320 -6.37 9.02 4.52
N LEU A 321 -7.57 9.38 4.96
CA LEU A 321 -8.48 10.25 4.22
C LEU A 321 -8.62 11.58 4.95
N ARG A 322 -8.33 12.68 4.27
CA ARG A 322 -8.62 14.04 4.71
C ARG A 322 -9.62 14.65 3.75
N ARG A 323 -10.86 14.84 4.18
CA ARG A 323 -11.94 15.36 3.30
C ARG A 323 -11.70 16.81 2.91
N GLU A 324 -11.18 17.59 3.85
CA GLU A 324 -10.72 18.97 3.66
C GLU A 324 -9.71 19.17 2.52
N TYR A 325 -9.02 18.10 2.08
CA TYR A 325 -8.12 18.15 0.93
C TYR A 325 -8.88 18.31 -0.40
N TYR A 326 -10.10 17.77 -0.48
CA TYR A 326 -10.94 17.80 -1.67
C TYR A 326 -11.98 18.91 -1.62
N ASP A 327 -12.53 19.17 -0.43
CA ASP A 327 -13.46 20.27 -0.17
C ASP A 327 -13.07 20.95 1.15
N PRO A 328 -12.53 22.18 1.14
CA PRO A 328 -12.11 22.90 2.34
C PRO A 328 -13.20 23.02 3.43
N TYR A 329 -14.48 22.87 3.08
CA TYR A 329 -15.60 22.96 4.01
C TYR A 329 -16.08 21.59 4.52
N ASP A 330 -15.65 20.46 3.93
CA ASP A 330 -16.00 19.11 4.40
C ASP A 330 -15.07 18.67 5.54
N LYS A 331 -15.57 18.81 6.78
CA LYS A 331 -14.92 18.37 8.02
C LYS A 331 -13.47 18.91 8.15
N PRO A 332 -13.31 20.25 8.21
CA PRO A 332 -12.00 20.88 8.35
C PRO A 332 -11.28 20.41 9.61
N GLY A 333 -9.98 20.14 9.48
CA GLY A 333 -9.15 19.61 10.55
C GLY A 333 -9.43 18.16 10.94
N GLN A 334 -10.34 17.45 10.26
CA GLN A 334 -10.59 16.02 10.52
C GLN A 334 -9.86 15.13 9.51
N ALA A 335 -9.29 14.05 10.02
CA ALA A 335 -8.76 12.96 9.21
C ALA A 335 -9.34 11.62 9.65
N GLU A 336 -9.52 10.70 8.71
CA GLU A 336 -9.97 9.34 8.95
C GLU A 336 -8.80 8.38 8.67
N LEU A 337 -8.37 7.64 9.69
CA LEU A 337 -7.43 6.54 9.57
C LEU A 337 -8.21 5.24 9.39
N ILE A 338 -8.22 4.70 8.17
CA ILE A 338 -8.96 3.51 7.80
C ILE A 338 -8.02 2.30 7.89
N VAL A 339 -8.19 1.47 8.92
CA VAL A 339 -7.52 0.17 9.05
C VAL A 339 -8.20 -0.81 8.09
N ALA A 340 -7.72 -0.87 6.85
CA ALA A 340 -8.29 -1.73 5.82
C ALA A 340 -7.81 -3.17 5.91
N LYS A 341 -6.66 -3.42 6.55
CA LYS A 341 -6.18 -4.77 6.83
C LYS A 341 -5.53 -4.85 8.20
N ASN A 342 -5.87 -5.89 8.93
CA ASN A 342 -5.24 -6.25 10.19
C ASN A 342 -5.20 -7.78 10.33
N ARG A 343 -4.00 -8.37 10.29
CA ARG A 343 -3.84 -9.83 10.43
C ARG A 343 -4.21 -10.36 11.82
N HIS A 344 -4.17 -9.52 12.85
CA HIS A 344 -4.28 -9.93 14.26
C HIS A 344 -5.40 -9.18 15.00
N GLY A 345 -6.35 -8.56 14.30
CA GLY A 345 -7.40 -7.78 14.93
C GLY A 345 -8.45 -7.26 13.96
N ALA A 346 -9.35 -6.42 14.46
CA ALA A 346 -10.42 -5.85 13.67
C ALA A 346 -9.91 -4.82 12.65
N VAL A 347 -10.66 -4.70 11.57
CA VAL A 347 -10.61 -3.59 10.61
C VAL A 347 -11.64 -2.54 11.01
N GLY A 348 -11.47 -1.31 10.54
CA GLY A 348 -12.37 -0.21 10.88
C GLY A 348 -11.76 1.14 10.59
N SER A 349 -12.43 2.20 11.06
CA SER A 349 -11.95 3.57 10.92
C SER A 349 -11.80 4.25 12.27
N VAL A 350 -10.77 5.08 12.40
CA VAL A 350 -10.53 5.93 13.56
C VAL A 350 -10.45 7.37 13.07
N ASN A 351 -11.22 8.26 13.71
CA ASN A 351 -11.10 9.69 13.45
C ASN A 351 -9.90 10.26 14.20
N LEU A 352 -9.21 11.20 13.57
CA LEU A 352 -8.10 11.97 14.10
C LEU A 352 -8.35 13.45 13.83
N SER A 353 -7.78 14.31 14.67
CA SER A 353 -7.69 15.75 14.39
C SER A 353 -6.35 16.06 13.72
N PHE A 354 -6.32 16.92 12.70
CA PHE A 354 -5.12 17.34 11.99
C PHE A 354 -4.92 18.85 12.12
N ARG A 355 -3.79 19.25 12.69
CA ARG A 355 -3.37 20.65 12.82
C ARG A 355 -2.39 20.98 11.70
N LYS A 356 -2.85 21.75 10.70
CA LYS A 356 -2.08 22.01 9.47
C LYS A 356 -0.83 22.85 9.71
N GLU A 357 -0.87 23.76 10.68
CA GLU A 357 0.15 24.77 10.98
C GLU A 357 1.44 24.14 11.51
N ILE A 358 1.29 22.99 12.19
CA ILE A 358 2.38 22.20 12.77
C ILE A 358 2.47 20.79 12.17
N ALA A 359 1.64 20.50 11.16
CA ALA A 359 1.54 19.20 10.47
C ALA A 359 1.42 17.99 11.43
N ARG A 360 0.57 18.11 12.46
CA ARG A 360 0.43 17.13 13.54
C ARG A 360 -0.96 16.48 13.59
N PHE A 361 -0.99 15.17 13.77
CA PHE A 361 -2.21 14.40 14.07
C PHE A 361 -2.38 14.23 15.58
N GLU A 362 -3.61 14.40 16.06
CA GLU A 362 -3.99 14.31 17.47
C GLU A 362 -5.23 13.42 17.65
N ASN A 363 -5.49 13.04 18.90
CA ASN A 363 -6.71 12.31 19.24
C ASN A 363 -7.92 13.17 18.86
N TYR A 364 -8.91 12.54 18.21
CA TYR A 364 -10.11 13.25 17.82
C TYR A 364 -10.83 13.79 19.05
N THR A 365 -10.93 15.12 19.09
CA THR A 365 -11.80 15.82 20.01
C THR A 365 -12.95 16.34 19.17
N PRO A 366 -14.21 15.92 19.42
CA PRO A 366 -15.35 16.49 18.73
C PRO A 366 -15.31 18.00 18.96
N LEU A 367 -15.32 18.80 17.89
CA LEU A 367 -15.61 20.21 18.04
C LEU A 367 -17.03 20.30 18.59
N HIS A 368 -17.18 20.65 19.87
CA HIS A 368 -18.45 21.13 20.38
C HIS A 368 -18.75 22.42 19.62
N THR A 369 -19.57 22.34 18.57
CA THR A 369 -20.21 23.49 17.96
C THR A 369 -21.24 24.04 18.95
N THR A 370 -20.77 24.70 20.00
CA THR A 370 -21.65 25.33 21.01
C THR A 370 -22.02 26.77 20.65
N GLU A 371 -21.69 27.28 19.46
CA GLU A 371 -21.92 28.70 19.13
C GLU A 371 -22.47 28.95 17.71
N MET A 372 -23.05 27.94 17.04
CA MET A 372 -23.73 28.16 15.75
C MET A 372 -25.24 27.85 15.77
N GLU A 373 -25.78 27.23 16.82
CA GLU A 373 -27.24 27.09 16.97
C GLU A 373 -27.88 28.38 17.53
N ASP A 374 -27.19 29.11 18.41
CA ASP A 374 -27.74 30.33 19.03
C ASP A 374 -27.80 31.56 18.10
N GLN A 375 -27.13 31.54 16.94
CA GLN A 375 -27.21 32.63 15.95
C GLN A 375 -28.29 32.43 14.89
N ALA A 376 -28.85 31.22 14.75
CA ALA A 376 -29.98 31.00 13.85
C ALA A 376 -31.28 31.61 14.39
N ASP A 377 -31.45 31.61 15.71
CA ASP A 377 -32.63 32.19 16.37
C ASP A 377 -32.59 33.73 16.42
N ALA A 378 -31.40 34.34 16.45
CA ALA A 378 -31.23 35.80 16.51
C ALA A 378 -31.60 36.55 15.22
N PHE A 379 -31.73 35.86 14.09
CA PHE A 379 -32.18 36.43 12.81
C PHE A 379 -33.67 36.22 12.51
N SER A 380 -34.42 35.58 13.42
CA SER A 380 -35.85 35.30 13.24
C SER A 380 -36.77 36.41 13.78
N GLU A 381 -36.25 37.41 14.50
CA GLU A 381 -37.03 38.47 15.14
C GLU A 381 -37.09 39.79 14.35
N TYR A 382 -37.22 39.75 13.02
CA TYR A 382 -37.73 40.90 12.27
C TYR A 382 -39.22 40.71 11.99
N PRO A 383 -40.12 41.49 12.62
CA PRO A 383 -41.51 41.52 12.21
C PRO A 383 -41.57 42.14 10.81
N THR A 384 -42.08 41.38 9.84
CA THR A 384 -42.56 41.96 8.59
C THR A 384 -43.85 42.73 8.89
N ASP A 385 -43.73 44.02 9.19
CA ASP A 385 -44.88 44.93 9.20
C ASP A 385 -45.27 45.28 7.77
N ASN A 386 -46.49 44.84 7.40
CA ASN A 386 -47.43 45.26 6.33
C ASN A 386 -46.92 45.73 4.97
#